data_AF-A0A3D3V7Y3-F1
#
_entry.id   AF-A0A3D3V7Y3-F1
#
_cell.length_a   1.000
_cell.length_b   1.000
_cell.length_c   1.000
_cell.angle_alpha   90.00
_cell.angle_beta   90.00
_cell.angle_gamma   90.00
#
_symmetry.space_group_name_H-M   'P 1'
#
loop_
_entity.id
_entity.type
_entity.pdbx_description
1 polymer ?
#
loop_
_entity_poly.entity_id
_entity_poly.type
_entity_poly.pdbx_seq_one_letter_code
_entity_poly.pdbx_strand_id
1 'polypeptide(L)'
;MVSVEYEYFDLNEMSPACGAIIEGIDLSKELTNRQFDKIHSALLDRIVIVFRNQNLTPDQHVAFTRQFGDLQPSAVSGFEKSKDNPEIDVLEYDASNPPHETLDLWHTDFAGMEIPSMGTSLYARDIPPRGGDTVWVNMVAAYEGLSDRMRDHVDGLWAYH
;
A
#
# COMPACT_ATOMS: atom_id res chain seq x y z
N MET A 1 15.37 9.13 -13.53
CA MET A 1 14.42 8.02 -13.53
C MET A 1 14.67 7.21 -14.77
N VAL A 2 14.87 5.90 -14.62
CA VAL A 2 14.89 4.96 -15.75
C VAL A 2 13.44 4.49 -15.88
N SER A 3 12.75 4.90 -16.93
CA SER A 3 11.42 4.39 -17.27
C SER A 3 11.61 3.06 -17.99
N VAL A 4 11.08 1.98 -17.41
CA VAL A 4 10.94 0.71 -18.13
C VAL A 4 9.54 0.71 -18.71
N GLU A 5 9.42 0.60 -20.03
CA GLU A 5 8.11 0.41 -20.68
C GLU A 5 7.56 -0.96 -20.25
N TYR A 6 6.57 -0.95 -19.36
CA TYR A 6 5.73 -2.13 -19.19
C TYR A 6 4.73 -2.15 -20.34
N GLU A 7 4.36 -3.33 -20.83
CA GLU A 7 3.53 -3.52 -22.02
C GLU A 7 2.18 -2.75 -22.01
N TYR A 8 1.74 -2.23 -20.85
CA TYR A 8 0.46 -1.56 -20.67
C TYR A 8 0.53 -0.19 -19.98
N PHE A 9 1.65 0.17 -19.37
CA PHE A 9 1.80 1.38 -18.56
C PHE A 9 3.28 1.72 -18.38
N ASP A 10 3.57 2.95 -18.01
CA ASP A 10 4.93 3.36 -17.64
C ASP A 10 5.15 3.08 -16.15
N LEU A 11 6.30 2.50 -15.81
CA LEU A 11 6.71 2.28 -14.43
C LEU A 11 7.97 3.10 -14.14
N ASN A 12 7.84 4.03 -13.20
CA ASN A 12 8.91 4.92 -12.78
C ASN A 12 9.35 4.57 -11.36
N GLU A 13 10.56 4.03 -11.24
CA GLU A 13 11.15 3.67 -9.95
C GLU A 13 11.35 4.88 -9.02
N MET A 14 10.87 4.77 -7.77
CA MET A 14 11.06 5.81 -6.76
C MET A 14 12.42 5.71 -6.06
N SER A 15 12.84 4.49 -5.73
CA SER A 15 14.15 4.19 -5.15
C SER A 15 14.68 2.84 -5.65
N PRO A 16 15.97 2.53 -5.49
CA PRO A 16 16.52 1.22 -5.86
C PRO A 16 15.93 0.05 -5.07
N ALA A 17 15.51 0.28 -3.82
CA ALA A 17 15.09 -0.79 -2.91
C ALA A 17 13.58 -1.07 -2.97
N CYS A 18 12.75 -0.05 -3.19
CA CYS A 18 11.30 -0.19 -3.29
C CYS A 18 10.65 1.07 -3.88
N GLY A 19 9.36 0.96 -4.20
CA GLY A 19 8.53 2.05 -4.69
C GLY A 19 8.59 2.20 -6.19
N ALA A 20 7.42 2.34 -6.78
CA ALA A 20 7.27 2.75 -8.16
C ALA A 20 6.00 3.58 -8.36
N ILE A 21 6.06 4.53 -9.29
CA ILE A 21 4.92 5.28 -9.79
C ILE A 21 4.48 4.64 -11.10
N ILE A 22 3.21 4.27 -11.20
CA ILE A 22 2.60 3.73 -12.42
C ILE A 22 1.78 4.83 -13.10
N GLU A 23 2.05 5.06 -14.38
CA GLU A 23 1.41 6.08 -15.21
C GLU A 23 0.84 5.48 -16.51
N GLY A 24 -0.11 6.15 -17.14
CA GLY A 24 -0.72 5.67 -18.39
C GLY A 24 -1.85 4.65 -18.21
N ILE A 25 -2.30 4.43 -16.97
CA ILE A 25 -3.45 3.56 -16.66
C ILE A 25 -4.57 4.32 -15.94
N ASP A 26 -5.81 3.96 -16.24
CA ASP A 26 -7.02 4.56 -15.68
C ASP A 26 -7.78 3.49 -14.88
N LEU A 27 -7.70 3.58 -13.55
CA LEU A 27 -8.30 2.62 -12.61
C LEU A 27 -9.81 2.78 -12.48
N SER A 28 -10.41 3.82 -13.09
CA SER A 28 -11.87 3.99 -13.12
C SER A 28 -12.55 3.01 -14.10
N LYS A 29 -11.75 2.39 -14.98
CA LYS A 29 -12.20 1.44 -15.99
C LYS A 29 -11.86 0.01 -15.57
N GLU A 30 -12.60 -0.94 -16.15
CA GLU A 30 -12.27 -2.35 -16.01
C GLU A 30 -10.89 -2.64 -16.61
N LEU A 31 -10.04 -3.27 -15.81
CA LEU A 31 -8.71 -3.70 -16.23
C LEU A 31 -8.83 -5.07 -16.91
N THR A 32 -8.10 -5.26 -17.99
CA THR A 32 -7.90 -6.61 -18.52
C THR A 32 -7.06 -7.43 -17.54
N ASN A 33 -7.25 -8.75 -17.53
CA ASN A 33 -6.44 -9.66 -16.70
C ASN A 33 -4.95 -9.42 -16.86
N ARG A 34 -4.49 -9.17 -18.10
CA ARG A 34 -3.07 -8.95 -18.36
C ARG A 34 -2.54 -7.61 -17.84
N GLN A 35 -3.38 -6.56 -17.81
CA GLN A 35 -3.03 -5.31 -17.14
C GLN A 35 -2.91 -5.52 -15.63
N PHE A 36 -3.90 -6.18 -15.03
CA PHE A 36 -3.88 -6.47 -13.60
C PHE A 36 -2.68 -7.34 -13.22
N ASP A 37 -2.37 -8.40 -13.98
CA ASP A 37 -1.20 -9.26 -13.72
C ASP A 37 0.11 -8.46 -13.68
N LYS A 38 0.25 -7.45 -14.54
CA LYS A 38 1.42 -6.55 -14.54
C LYS A 38 1.44 -5.61 -13.35
N ILE A 39 0.28 -5.08 -12.94
CA ILE A 39 0.16 -4.26 -11.72
C ILE A 39 0.52 -5.10 -10.49
N HIS A 40 -0.04 -6.30 -10.39
CA HIS A 40 0.20 -7.22 -9.29
C HIS A 40 1.69 -7.60 -9.21
N SER A 41 2.31 -7.94 -10.34
CA SER A 41 3.76 -8.20 -10.40
C SER A 41 4.57 -6.99 -9.94
N ALA A 42 4.21 -5.78 -10.40
CA ALA A 42 4.87 -4.56 -9.98
C ALA A 42 4.74 -4.30 -8.46
N LEU A 43 3.59 -4.60 -7.85
CA LEU A 43 3.42 -4.51 -6.40
C LEU A 43 4.37 -5.47 -5.67
N LEU A 44 4.43 -6.73 -6.09
CA LEU A 44 5.30 -7.74 -5.47
C LEU A 44 6.78 -7.38 -5.62
N ASP A 45 7.19 -6.89 -6.78
CA ASP A 45 8.58 -6.53 -7.06
C ASP A 45 9.01 -5.23 -6.35
N ARG A 46 8.08 -4.27 -6.22
CA ARG A 46 8.40 -2.91 -5.76
C ARG A 46 7.91 -2.62 -4.34
N ILE A 47 7.21 -3.55 -3.69
CA ILE A 47 6.64 -3.46 -2.33
C ILE A 47 5.52 -2.42 -2.18
N VAL A 48 5.66 -1.27 -2.83
CA VAL A 48 4.66 -0.20 -2.89
C VAL A 48 4.57 0.35 -4.32
N ILE A 49 3.35 0.55 -4.80
CA ILE A 49 3.06 1.18 -6.08
C ILE A 49 2.11 2.35 -5.89
N VAL A 50 2.32 3.42 -6.66
CA VAL A 50 1.55 4.66 -6.58
C VAL A 50 0.97 4.98 -7.95
N PHE A 51 -0.34 5.22 -7.99
CA PHE A 51 -1.02 5.71 -9.19
C PHE A 51 -1.30 7.21 -9.02
N ARG A 52 -0.87 8.02 -9.98
CA ARG A 52 -1.11 9.46 -9.98
C ARG A 52 -2.36 9.80 -10.79
N ASN A 53 -2.98 10.94 -10.46
CA ASN A 53 -4.07 11.55 -11.22
C ASN A 53 -5.28 10.62 -11.45
N GLN A 54 -5.57 9.74 -10.50
CA GLN A 54 -6.77 8.91 -10.53
C GLN A 54 -7.96 9.70 -9.95
N ASN A 55 -9.12 9.56 -10.58
CA ASN A 55 -10.38 10.12 -10.09
C ASN A 55 -11.39 8.97 -9.97
N LEU A 56 -11.42 8.34 -8.79
CA LEU A 56 -12.24 7.16 -8.52
C LEU A 56 -13.42 7.53 -7.64
N THR A 57 -14.57 6.92 -7.92
CA THR A 57 -15.63 6.81 -6.92
C THR A 57 -15.20 5.84 -5.81
N PRO A 58 -15.79 5.95 -4.61
CA PRO A 58 -15.59 4.95 -3.56
C PRO A 58 -15.81 3.50 -4.03
N ASP A 59 -16.86 3.25 -4.81
CA ASP A 59 -17.14 1.94 -5.40
C ASP A 59 -16.02 1.45 -6.33
N GLN A 60 -15.44 2.34 -7.13
CA GLN A 60 -14.31 2.01 -8.01
C GLN A 60 -13.04 1.72 -7.23
N HIS A 61 -12.79 2.47 -6.14
CA HIS A 61 -11.65 2.20 -5.25
C HIS A 61 -11.79 0.82 -4.57
N VAL A 62 -12.98 0.50 -4.08
CA VAL A 62 -13.31 -0.83 -3.52
C VAL A 62 -13.15 -1.91 -4.60
N ALA A 63 -13.70 -1.71 -5.79
CA ALA A 63 -13.63 -2.68 -6.89
C ALA A 63 -12.19 -2.96 -7.34
N PHE A 64 -11.35 -1.93 -7.44
CA PHE A 64 -9.93 -2.10 -7.75
C PHE A 64 -9.20 -2.88 -6.65
N THR A 65 -9.43 -2.52 -5.39
CA THR A 65 -8.78 -3.18 -4.25
C THR A 65 -9.17 -4.66 -4.15
N ARG A 66 -10.42 -5.00 -4.46
CA ARG A 66 -10.91 -6.39 -4.49
C ARG A 66 -10.23 -7.29 -5.53
N GLN A 67 -9.56 -6.72 -6.54
CA GLN A 67 -8.78 -7.54 -7.49
C GLN A 67 -7.57 -8.20 -6.83
N PHE A 68 -7.07 -7.64 -5.71
CA PHE A 68 -5.94 -8.18 -4.96
C PHE A 68 -6.33 -9.25 -3.93
N GLY A 69 -7.63 -9.40 -3.64
CA GLY A 69 -8.14 -10.36 -2.66
C GLY A 69 -9.36 -9.85 -1.91
N ASP A 70 -9.79 -10.62 -0.91
CA ASP A 70 -10.90 -10.26 -0.05
C ASP A 70 -10.54 -9.03 0.81
N LEU A 71 -11.49 -8.12 0.97
CA LEU A 71 -11.32 -6.97 1.86
C LEU A 71 -11.44 -7.42 3.31
N GLN A 72 -10.60 -6.83 4.16
CA GLN A 72 -10.69 -7.04 5.60
C GLN A 72 -12.09 -6.61 6.10
N PRO A 73 -12.71 -7.38 7.02
CA PRO A 73 -14.01 -6.99 7.55
C PRO A 73 -13.97 -5.61 8.20
N SER A 74 -14.99 -4.80 7.95
CA SER A 74 -15.06 -3.42 8.44
C SER A 74 -14.92 -3.31 9.96
N ALA A 75 -15.36 -4.30 10.73
CA ALA A 75 -15.26 -4.27 12.19
C ALA A 75 -13.82 -4.40 12.75
N VAL A 76 -12.81 -4.69 11.91
CA VAL A 76 -11.46 -4.98 12.40
C VAL A 76 -10.64 -3.72 12.64
N SER A 77 -10.82 -2.67 11.84
CA SER A 77 -10.12 -1.40 12.05
C SER A 77 -10.91 -0.47 12.97
N GLY A 78 -10.18 0.29 13.79
CA GLY A 78 -10.77 1.25 14.74
C GLY A 78 -11.10 2.62 14.15
N PHE A 79 -10.97 2.79 12.82
CA PHE A 79 -11.22 4.05 12.14
C PHE A 79 -12.71 4.28 11.86
N GLU A 80 -13.09 5.54 11.67
CA GLU A 80 -14.42 5.90 11.17
C GLU A 80 -14.60 5.33 9.76
N LYS A 81 -15.80 4.83 9.47
CA LYS A 81 -16.14 4.23 8.18
C LYS A 81 -16.86 5.22 7.28
N SER A 82 -16.62 5.10 5.98
CA SER A 82 -17.49 5.76 5.00
C SER A 82 -18.93 5.28 5.17
N LYS A 83 -19.89 6.21 5.13
CA LYS A 83 -21.31 5.92 5.33
C LYS A 83 -21.89 5.04 4.22
N ASP A 84 -21.46 5.29 2.99
CA ASP A 84 -21.98 4.60 1.81
C ASP A 84 -21.13 3.37 1.44
N ASN A 85 -19.89 3.29 1.95
CA ASN A 85 -18.94 2.20 1.67
C ASN A 85 -18.24 1.75 2.96
N PRO A 86 -18.87 0.91 3.79
CA PRO A 86 -18.33 0.51 5.09
C PRO A 86 -16.98 -0.21 5.04
N GLU A 87 -16.54 -0.68 3.87
CA GLU A 87 -15.20 -1.24 3.66
C GLU A 87 -14.09 -0.18 3.63
N ILE A 88 -14.44 1.11 3.51
CA ILE A 88 -13.49 2.21 3.46
C ILE A 88 -13.33 2.84 4.84
N ASP A 89 -12.09 2.85 5.31
CA ASP A 89 -11.65 3.66 6.45
C ASP A 89 -11.42 5.11 6.06
N VAL A 90 -11.93 6.02 6.87
CA VAL A 90 -11.76 7.46 6.70
C VAL A 90 -10.64 7.94 7.64
N LEU A 91 -9.54 8.38 7.02
CA LEU A 91 -8.43 9.02 7.69
C LEU A 91 -8.50 10.53 7.40
N GLU A 92 -9.05 11.29 8.34
CA GLU A 92 -9.23 12.73 8.23
C GLU A 92 -8.58 13.44 9.42
N TYR A 93 -7.59 14.27 9.12
CA TYR A 93 -6.82 14.98 10.13
C TYR A 93 -6.67 16.45 9.76
N ASP A 94 -6.78 17.30 10.77
CA ASP A 94 -6.54 18.73 10.66
C ASP A 94 -5.95 19.29 11.98
N ALA A 95 -5.83 20.62 12.09
CA ALA A 95 -5.28 21.25 13.29
C ALA A 95 -6.13 21.02 14.56
N SER A 96 -7.43 20.75 14.41
CA SER A 96 -8.38 20.46 15.48
C SER A 96 -8.54 18.97 15.77
N ASN A 97 -8.22 18.12 14.80
CA ASN A 97 -8.16 16.66 14.91
C ASN A 97 -6.79 16.14 14.42
N PRO A 98 -5.71 16.35 15.19
CA PRO A 98 -4.39 15.88 14.78
C PRO A 98 -4.34 14.34 14.75
N PRO A 99 -3.47 13.74 13.92
CA PRO A 99 -3.29 12.30 13.92
C PRO A 99 -2.81 11.80 15.29
N HIS A 100 -3.19 10.56 15.62
CA HIS A 100 -2.67 9.90 16.83
C HIS A 100 -1.16 9.72 16.74
N GLU A 101 -0.43 9.99 17.83
CA GLU A 101 1.04 9.90 17.89
C GLU A 101 1.60 8.52 17.49
N THR A 102 0.79 7.47 17.61
CA THR A 102 1.18 6.10 17.24
C THR A 102 1.19 5.85 15.73
N LEU A 103 0.57 6.72 14.92
CA LEU A 103 0.58 6.61 13.46
C LEU A 103 1.95 6.97 12.86
N ASP A 104 2.78 7.71 13.60
CA ASP A 104 4.11 8.17 13.15
C ASP A 104 5.25 7.18 13.48
N LEU A 105 4.92 5.97 13.95
CA LEU A 105 5.90 4.92 14.21
C LEU A 105 6.06 4.00 12.99
N TRP A 106 7.26 3.44 12.80
CA TRP A 106 7.45 2.35 11.84
C TRP A 106 6.64 1.12 12.27
N HIS A 107 5.74 0.68 11.39
CA HIS A 107 4.90 -0.49 11.63
C HIS A 107 4.53 -1.19 10.33
N THR A 108 3.93 -2.38 10.46
CA THR A 108 3.14 -3.03 9.41
C THR A 108 1.74 -3.25 9.96
N ASP A 109 0.73 -3.00 9.14
CA ASP A 109 -0.66 -3.10 9.55
C ASP A 109 -1.01 -4.53 9.99
N PHE A 110 -1.77 -4.65 11.08
CA PHE A 110 -2.36 -5.90 11.56
C PHE A 110 -1.40 -7.08 11.76
N ALA A 111 -0.13 -6.81 12.08
CA ALA A 111 0.90 -7.84 12.34
C ALA A 111 0.52 -8.87 13.42
N GLY A 112 -0.37 -8.49 14.35
CA GLY A 112 -0.85 -9.37 15.43
C GLY A 112 -2.00 -10.31 15.06
N MET A 113 -2.50 -10.27 13.82
CA MET A 113 -3.55 -11.19 13.35
C MET A 113 -2.94 -12.54 12.95
N GLU A 114 -3.69 -13.63 13.12
CA GLU A 114 -3.26 -14.98 12.67
C GLU A 114 -2.98 -15.01 11.17
N ILE A 115 -3.79 -14.28 10.39
CA ILE A 115 -3.61 -14.06 8.97
C ILE A 115 -3.56 -12.54 8.76
N PRO A 116 -2.37 -11.92 8.74
CA PRO A 116 -2.23 -10.49 8.49
C PRO A 116 -2.68 -10.10 7.09
N SER A 117 -3.04 -8.83 6.91
CA SER A 117 -3.41 -8.28 5.60
C SER A 117 -2.24 -8.34 4.62
N MET A 118 -2.50 -8.69 3.37
CA MET A 118 -1.47 -8.69 2.31
C MET A 118 -0.98 -7.26 2.00
N GLY A 119 -1.88 -6.28 2.07
CA GLY A 119 -1.55 -4.88 1.88
C GLY A 119 -2.75 -3.96 2.09
N THR A 120 -2.49 -2.66 2.04
CA THR A 120 -3.46 -1.58 2.25
C THR A 120 -3.53 -0.71 0.99
N SER A 121 -4.74 -0.37 0.55
CA SER A 121 -4.99 0.55 -0.58
C SER A 121 -5.45 1.91 -0.06
N LEU A 122 -4.60 2.93 -0.20
CA LEU A 122 -4.88 4.29 0.27
C LEU A 122 -5.24 5.20 -0.91
N TYR A 123 -6.30 5.99 -0.77
CA TYR A 123 -6.75 6.94 -1.77
C TYR A 123 -6.73 8.37 -1.20
N ALA A 124 -5.82 9.20 -1.72
CA ALA A 124 -5.66 10.58 -1.29
C ALA A 124 -6.80 11.45 -1.86
N ARG A 125 -7.60 12.07 -0.99
CA ARG A 125 -8.70 12.98 -1.36
C ARG A 125 -8.31 14.45 -1.21
N ASP A 126 -8.04 14.86 0.02
CA ASP A 126 -7.69 16.23 0.38
C ASP A 126 -6.32 16.21 1.05
N ILE A 127 -5.31 16.70 0.34
CA ILE A 127 -3.90 16.69 0.78
C ILE A 127 -3.40 18.12 1.00
N PRO A 128 -2.62 18.38 2.07
CA PRO A 128 -2.00 19.69 2.26
C PRO A 128 -0.97 19.95 1.14
N PRO A 129 -0.65 21.22 0.84
CA PRO A 129 0.33 21.56 -0.19
C PRO A 129 1.77 21.14 0.17
N ARG A 130 2.02 20.77 1.44
CA ARG A 130 3.30 20.26 1.96
C ARG A 130 3.08 19.54 3.28
N GLY A 131 3.93 18.54 3.56
CA GLY A 131 3.85 17.72 4.77
C GLY A 131 2.82 16.59 4.66
N GLY A 132 2.89 15.62 5.56
CA GLY A 132 2.05 14.41 5.50
C GLY A 132 2.58 13.32 4.57
N ASP A 133 3.89 13.32 4.29
CA ASP A 133 4.51 12.27 3.48
C ASP A 133 4.44 10.93 4.22
N THR A 134 4.10 9.87 3.50
CA THR A 134 4.22 8.49 3.97
C THR A 134 5.51 7.87 3.46
N VAL A 135 6.22 7.14 4.32
CA VAL A 135 7.50 6.50 3.97
C VAL A 135 7.36 5.00 4.19
N TRP A 136 7.95 4.22 3.30
CA TRP A 136 8.00 2.76 3.36
C TRP A 136 9.43 2.26 3.45
N VAL A 137 9.62 1.07 4.02
CA VAL A 137 10.89 0.35 4.08
C VAL A 137 10.72 -1.05 3.49
N ASN A 138 11.71 -1.51 2.73
CA ASN A 138 11.71 -2.87 2.17
C ASN A 138 12.29 -3.86 3.20
N MET A 139 11.41 -4.64 3.83
CA MET A 139 11.81 -5.67 4.79
C MET A 139 12.51 -6.89 4.16
N VAL A 140 12.25 -7.18 2.87
CA VAL A 140 13.00 -8.20 2.12
C VAL A 140 14.45 -7.76 1.97
N ALA A 141 14.68 -6.53 1.50
CA ALA A 141 16.03 -5.98 1.36
C ALA A 141 16.75 -5.84 2.71
N ALA A 142 16.02 -5.50 3.78
CA ALA A 142 16.57 -5.44 5.14
C ALA A 142 17.06 -6.82 5.60
N TYR A 143 16.29 -7.87 5.34
CA TYR A 143 16.64 -9.24 5.70
C TYR A 143 17.79 -9.78 4.82
N GLU A 144 17.76 -9.54 3.51
CA GLU A 144 18.84 -9.93 2.59
C GLU A 144 20.16 -9.21 2.88
N GLY A 145 20.09 -7.99 3.43
CA GLY A 145 21.24 -7.21 3.86
C GLY A 145 21.90 -7.70 5.16
N LEU A 146 21.31 -8.67 5.86
CA LEU A 146 21.90 -9.26 7.06
C LEU A 146 23.14 -10.09 6.70
N SER A 147 24.18 -10.03 7.55
CA SER A 147 25.29 -10.99 7.47
C SER A 147 24.76 -12.42 7.63
N ASP A 148 25.40 -13.41 7.00
CA ASP A 148 25.00 -14.82 7.09
C ASP A 148 24.78 -15.28 8.53
N ARG A 149 25.68 -14.92 9.44
CA ARG A 149 25.57 -15.24 10.88
C ARG A 149 24.31 -14.67 11.53
N MET A 150 23.90 -13.46 11.16
CA MET A 150 22.70 -12.83 11.72
C MET A 150 21.45 -13.44 11.12
N ARG A 151 21.45 -13.72 9.81
CA ARG A 151 20.36 -14.43 9.14
C ARG A 151 20.12 -15.80 9.79
N ASP A 152 21.18 -16.61 9.92
CA ASP A 152 21.14 -17.90 10.62
C ASP A 152 20.63 -17.79 12.06
N HIS A 153 20.88 -16.66 12.73
CA HIS A 153 20.43 -16.43 14.10
C HIS A 153 18.92 -16.14 14.17
N VAL A 154 18.37 -15.38 13.22
CA VAL A 154 16.96 -14.92 13.27
C VAL A 154 15.98 -15.88 12.61
N ASP A 155 16.40 -16.72 11.66
CA ASP A 155 15.52 -17.58 10.85
C ASP A 155 14.61 -18.53 11.64
N GLY A 156 15.06 -18.97 12.82
CA GLY A 156 14.30 -19.87 13.69
C GLY A 156 13.54 -19.16 14.82
N LEU A 157 13.62 -17.82 14.90
CA LEU A 157 13.05 -17.06 16.00
C LEU A 157 11.60 -16.65 15.71
N TRP A 158 10.87 -16.44 16.79
CA TRP A 158 9.47 -16.02 16.77
C TRP A 158 9.31 -14.77 17.61
N ALA A 159 8.40 -13.89 17.19
CA ALA A 159 8.01 -12.69 17.91
C ALA A 159 6.51 -12.73 18.24
N TYR A 160 6.15 -12.24 19.43
CA TYR A 160 4.76 -11.98 19.80
C TYR A 160 4.49 -10.49 19.56
N HIS A 161 3.46 -10.18 18.77
CA HIS A 161 3.04 -8.82 18.46
C HIS A 161 1.89 -8.41 19.38
#